data_AF-A0A9Q9T274-F1
#
_entry.id   AF-A0A9Q9T274-F1
#
_cell.length_a   1.000
_cell.length_b   1.000
_cell.length_c   1.000
_cell.angle_alpha   90.00
_cell.angle_beta   90.00
_cell.angle_gamma   90.00
#
_symmetry.space_group_name_H-M   'P 1'
#
loop_
_entity.id
_entity.type
_entity.pdbx_description
1 polymer ?
#
loop_
_entity_poly.entity_id
_entity_poly.type
_entity_poly.pdbx_seq_one_letter_code
_entity_poly.pdbx_strand_id
1 'polypeptide(L)'
;MSAAPADDLSLSERWLTVPELVDMFSTSPGRIHRLFEQKTLLAARVGGVLRVPVEFLEDGEPMPELRGTLIVLGDNGFTDDEAVRWMLTVDDAMGTTPIAALRAGRKAEVRRIAQSLL
;
A
#
# COMPACT_ATOMS: atom_id res chain seq x y z
N MET A 1 -3.30 22.28 3.24
CA MET A 1 -4.53 21.48 3.44
C MET A 1 -4.93 20.94 2.09
N SER A 2 -4.47 19.74 1.74
CA SER A 2 -4.86 19.09 0.49
C SER A 2 -6.22 18.45 0.70
N ALA A 3 -7.20 18.78 -0.14
CA ALA A 3 -8.40 17.98 -0.25
C ALA A 3 -7.97 16.55 -0.56
N ALA A 4 -8.54 15.54 0.11
CA ALA A 4 -8.35 14.17 -0.35
C ALA A 4 -8.74 14.15 -1.85
N PRO A 5 -7.86 13.75 -2.76
CA PRO A 5 -8.19 13.74 -4.18
C PRO A 5 -9.42 12.84 -4.34
N ALA A 6 -10.44 13.37 -5.02
CA ALA A 6 -11.82 12.90 -4.94
C ALA A 6 -12.08 11.45 -5.43
N ASP A 7 -11.05 10.71 -5.85
CA ASP A 7 -11.16 9.37 -6.46
C ASP A 7 -10.31 8.28 -5.79
N ASP A 8 -9.69 8.49 -4.62
CA ASP A 8 -8.92 7.42 -3.97
C ASP A 8 -9.77 6.16 -3.68
N LEU A 9 -11.08 6.33 -3.48
CA LEU A 9 -12.00 5.22 -3.27
C LEU A 9 -12.07 4.27 -4.47
N SER A 10 -11.81 4.74 -5.70
CA SER A 10 -11.84 3.91 -6.91
C SER A 10 -10.52 3.19 -7.21
N LEU A 11 -9.44 3.49 -6.46
CA LEU A 11 -8.12 2.90 -6.69
C LEU A 11 -7.99 1.46 -6.19
N SER A 12 -8.94 1.00 -5.37
CA SER A 12 -8.95 -0.34 -4.80
C SER A 12 -10.34 -0.94 -4.92
N GLU A 13 -10.42 -2.25 -5.14
CA GLU A 13 -11.67 -3.00 -5.09
C GLU A 13 -12.34 -2.87 -3.72
N ARG A 14 -11.53 -2.88 -2.66
CA ARG A 14 -12.02 -2.77 -1.29
C ARG A 14 -10.99 -2.16 -0.36
N TRP A 15 -11.45 -1.20 0.43
CA TRP A 15 -10.69 -0.59 1.49
C TRP A 15 -11.09 -1.15 2.85
N LEU A 16 -10.13 -1.75 3.57
CA LEU A 16 -10.31 -2.35 4.89
C LEU A 16 -9.92 -1.37 5.99
N THR A 17 -10.78 -1.20 6.97
CA THR A 17 -10.50 -0.43 8.18
C THR A 17 -9.65 -1.23 9.17
N VAL A 18 -9.05 -0.56 10.16
CA VAL A 18 -8.29 -1.24 11.22
C VAL A 18 -9.13 -2.29 11.97
N PRO A 19 -10.40 -2.04 12.35
CA PRO A 19 -11.24 -3.08 12.95
C PRO A 19 -11.44 -4.30 12.05
N GLU A 20 -11.68 -4.12 10.74
CA GLU A 20 -11.81 -5.25 9.82
C GLU A 20 -10.53 -6.07 9.72
N LEU A 21 -9.35 -5.43 9.75
CA LEU A 21 -8.05 -6.13 9.76
C LEU A 21 -7.80 -6.87 11.08
N VAL A 22 -8.27 -6.30 12.20
CA VAL A 22 -8.21 -6.94 13.52
C VAL A 22 -9.01 -8.25 13.51
N ASP A 23 -10.22 -8.21 12.97
CA ASP A 23 -11.08 -9.40 12.85
C ASP A 23 -10.47 -10.40 11.86
N MET A 24 -10.01 -9.93 10.70
CA MET A 24 -9.42 -10.77 9.65
C MET A 24 -8.16 -11.50 10.11
N PHE A 25 -7.22 -10.80 10.76
CA PHE A 25 -5.95 -11.39 11.22
C PHE A 25 -6.06 -12.01 12.62
N SER A 26 -7.26 -12.01 13.22
CA SER A 26 -7.49 -12.48 14.60
C SER A 26 -6.47 -11.90 15.58
N THR A 27 -6.31 -10.58 15.56
CA THR A 27 -5.24 -9.88 16.30
C THR A 27 -5.72 -8.67 17.08
N SER A 28 -4.83 -7.71 17.40
CA SER A 28 -5.15 -6.49 18.12
C SER A 28 -4.85 -5.25 17.29
N PRO A 29 -5.52 -4.10 17.55
CA PRO A 29 -5.22 -2.84 16.88
C PRO A 29 -3.73 -2.46 16.98
N GLY A 30 -3.12 -2.69 18.14
CA GLY A 30 -1.69 -2.43 18.35
C GLY A 30 -0.78 -3.26 17.43
N ARG A 31 -1.14 -4.52 17.13
CA ARG A 31 -0.39 -5.32 16.15
C ARG A 31 -0.56 -4.77 14.74
N ILE A 32 -1.77 -4.32 14.37
CA ILE A 32 -2.01 -3.67 13.07
C ILE A 32 -1.17 -2.40 12.91
N HIS A 33 -1.18 -1.51 13.92
CA HIS A 33 -0.35 -0.31 13.90
C HIS A 33 1.14 -0.62 13.80
N ARG A 34 1.60 -1.66 14.50
CA ARG A 34 2.98 -2.14 14.40
C ARG A 34 3.33 -2.62 12.98
N LEU A 35 2.41 -3.25 12.25
CA LEU A 35 2.64 -3.62 10.84
C LEU A 35 2.85 -2.37 9.97
N PHE A 36 2.12 -1.28 10.24
CA PHE A 36 2.30 0.01 9.56
C PHE A 36 3.65 0.65 9.88
N GLU A 37 4.01 0.71 11.16
CA GLU A 37 5.31 1.23 11.62
C GLU A 37 6.49 0.48 11.00
N GLN A 38 6.36 -0.84 10.83
CA GLN A 38 7.40 -1.69 10.25
C GLN A 38 7.38 -1.75 8.72
N LYS A 39 6.49 -0.99 8.06
CA LYS A 39 6.25 -1.01 6.61
C LYS A 39 6.01 -2.42 6.07
N THR A 40 5.44 -3.31 6.90
CA THR A 40 5.02 -4.65 6.47
C THR A 40 3.63 -4.63 5.87
N LEU A 41 2.83 -3.65 6.30
CA LEU A 41 1.58 -3.25 5.68
C LEU A 41 1.56 -1.72 5.62
N LEU A 42 0.78 -1.10 4.74
CA LEU A 42 0.61 0.35 4.71
C LEU A 42 -0.87 0.69 4.59
N ALA A 43 -1.26 1.84 5.12
CA ALA A 43 -2.61 2.37 5.04
C ALA A 43 -2.58 3.80 4.52
N ALA A 44 -3.66 4.21 3.86
CA ALA A 44 -3.87 5.59 3.43
C ALA A 44 -5.12 6.18 4.07
N ARG A 45 -5.18 7.51 4.18
CA ARG A 45 -6.38 8.21 4.64
C ARG A 45 -7.35 8.44 3.49
N VAL A 46 -8.35 7.57 3.39
CA VAL A 46 -9.41 7.65 2.38
C VAL A 46 -10.71 8.11 3.03
N GLY A 47 -11.25 9.24 2.56
CA GLY A 47 -12.44 9.85 3.17
C GLY A 47 -12.25 10.21 4.65
N GLY A 48 -11.02 10.59 5.03
CA GLY A 48 -10.68 10.94 6.42
C GLY A 48 -10.35 9.75 7.33
N VAL A 49 -10.62 8.51 6.89
CA VAL A 49 -10.42 7.28 7.67
C VAL A 49 -9.17 6.55 7.20
N LEU A 50 -8.38 6.01 8.13
CA LEU A 50 -7.23 5.18 7.80
C LEU A 50 -7.69 3.81 7.29
N ARG A 51 -7.31 3.46 6.06
CA ARG A 51 -7.73 2.22 5.41
C ARG A 51 -6.59 1.57 4.63
N VAL A 52 -6.65 0.24 4.51
CA VAL A 52 -5.71 -0.59 3.74
C VAL A 52 -6.41 -1.11 2.49
N PRO A 53 -5.81 -1.01 1.30
CA PRO A 53 -6.38 -1.60 0.10
C PRO A 53 -6.24 -3.13 0.15
N VAL A 54 -7.28 -3.85 -0.26
CA VAL A 54 -7.29 -5.33 -0.24
C VAL A 54 -6.18 -5.93 -1.11
N GLU A 55 -5.72 -5.20 -2.12
CA GLU A 55 -4.63 -5.57 -3.02
C GLU A 55 -3.30 -5.75 -2.29
N PHE A 56 -3.14 -5.26 -1.06
CA PHE A 56 -1.96 -5.49 -0.22
C PHE A 56 -1.98 -6.84 0.52
N LEU A 57 -3.08 -7.59 0.43
CA LEU A 57 -3.27 -8.83 1.16
C LEU A 57 -3.31 -10.04 0.23
N GLU A 58 -2.68 -11.13 0.64
CA GLU A 58 -2.73 -12.43 -0.04
C GLU A 58 -3.00 -13.50 1.02
N ASP A 59 -3.97 -14.38 0.74
CA ASP A 59 -4.40 -15.45 1.66
C ASP A 59 -4.72 -14.98 3.09
N GLY A 60 -5.23 -13.75 3.23
CA GLY A 60 -5.59 -13.18 4.53
C GLY A 60 -4.40 -12.64 5.33
N GLU A 61 -3.23 -12.44 4.71
CA GLU A 61 -2.05 -11.85 5.32
C GLU A 61 -1.45 -10.73 4.45
N PRO A 62 -0.68 -9.79 5.03
CA PRO A 62 0.09 -8.82 4.24
C PRO A 62 1.06 -9.50 3.27
N MET A 63 1.06 -9.04 2.01
CA MET A 63 2.02 -9.52 1.02
C MET A 63 3.47 -9.22 1.45
N PRO A 64 4.36 -10.23 1.56
CA PRO A 64 5.74 -10.02 2.01
C PRO A 64 6.56 -9.15 1.06
N GLU A 65 6.17 -9.08 -0.22
CA GLU A 65 6.80 -8.30 -1.28
C GLU A 65 6.78 -6.80 -1.02
N LEU A 66 5.75 -6.31 -0.33
CA LEU A 66 5.49 -4.89 -0.12
C LEU A 66 6.67 -4.21 0.54
N ARG A 67 7.18 -4.80 1.62
CA ARG A 67 8.11 -4.14 2.55
C ARG A 67 9.31 -3.53 1.86
N GLY A 68 9.94 -4.27 0.95
CA GLY A 68 11.13 -3.78 0.25
C GLY A 68 10.83 -2.56 -0.62
N THR A 69 9.66 -2.51 -1.26
CA THR A 69 9.25 -1.37 -2.08
C THR A 69 8.80 -0.19 -1.22
N LEU A 70 8.05 -0.45 -0.15
CA LEU A 70 7.58 0.58 0.78
C LEU A 70 8.73 1.31 1.49
N ILE A 71 9.82 0.58 1.82
CA ILE A 71 11.04 1.20 2.36
C ILE A 71 11.66 2.15 1.33
N VAL A 72 11.83 1.71 0.08
CA VAL A 72 12.40 2.55 -1.00
C VAL A 72 11.59 3.82 -1.22
N LEU A 73 10.26 3.71 -1.25
CA LEU A 73 9.39 4.89 -1.41
C LEU A 73 9.55 5.85 -0.22
N GLY A 74 9.61 5.33 1.01
CA GLY A 74 9.84 6.13 2.21
C GLY A 74 11.22 6.82 2.21
N ASP A 75 12.27 6.13 1.77
CA ASP A 75 13.61 6.70 1.62
C ASP A 75 13.63 7.81 0.56
N ASN A 76 12.76 7.72 -0.45
CA ASN A 76 12.52 8.77 -1.46
C ASN A 76 11.55 9.86 -0.99
N GLY A 77 11.13 9.86 0.28
CA GLY A 77 10.33 10.92 0.88
C GLY A 77 8.82 10.80 0.68
N PHE A 78 8.32 9.69 0.13
CA PHE A 78 6.88 9.48 -0.01
C PHE A 78 6.22 9.34 1.36
N THR A 79 5.09 10.01 1.54
CA THR A 79 4.17 9.74 2.65
C THR A 79 3.44 8.41 2.44
N ASP A 80 2.82 7.88 3.49
CA ASP A 80 2.07 6.63 3.39
C ASP A 80 0.90 6.72 2.41
N ASP A 81 0.20 7.86 2.40
CA ASP A 81 -0.89 8.12 1.45
C ASP A 81 -0.38 8.12 -0.01
N GLU A 82 0.79 8.74 -0.26
CA GLU A 82 1.41 8.77 -1.59
C GLU A 82 1.92 7.40 -2.02
N ALA A 83 2.55 6.66 -1.12
CA ALA A 83 3.06 5.31 -1.40
C ALA A 83 1.92 4.35 -1.73
N VAL A 84 0.81 4.36 -0.97
CA VAL A 84 -0.37 3.57 -1.29
C VAL A 84 -0.95 3.96 -2.65
N ARG A 85 -1.09 5.26 -2.92
CA ARG A 85 -1.63 5.74 -4.21
C ARG A 85 -0.75 5.30 -5.38
N TRP A 86 0.58 5.45 -5.25
CA TRP A 86 1.52 4.98 -6.27
C TRP A 86 1.40 3.48 -6.50
N MET A 87 1.33 2.67 -5.43
CA MET A 87 1.18 1.21 -5.53
C MET A 87 -0.08 0.77 -6.28
N LEU A 88 -1.16 1.57 -6.24
CA LEU A 88 -2.46 1.28 -6.85
C LEU A 88 -2.68 1.97 -8.22
N THR A 89 -1.82 2.91 -8.60
CA THR A 89 -1.96 3.66 -9.87
C THR A 89 -1.16 2.98 -10.97
N VAL A 90 -1.70 2.93 -12.18
CA VAL A 90 -0.97 2.40 -13.34
C VAL A 90 0.28 3.24 -13.57
N ASP A 91 1.42 2.58 -13.63
CA ASP A 91 2.69 3.18 -14.00
C ASP A 91 2.96 2.91 -15.48
N ASP A 92 3.17 3.97 -16.27
CA ASP A 92 3.37 3.85 -17.73
C ASP A 92 4.61 3.03 -18.09
N ALA A 93 5.66 3.07 -17.27
CA ALA A 93 6.88 2.29 -17.53
C ALA A 93 6.69 0.80 -17.22
N MET A 94 5.79 0.44 -16.30
CA MET A 94 5.43 -0.94 -15.99
C MET A 94 4.27 -1.48 -16.84
N GLY A 95 3.45 -0.59 -17.41
CA GLY A 95 2.20 -0.90 -18.11
C GLY A 95 1.08 -1.44 -17.21
N THR A 96 1.21 -1.33 -15.88
CA THR A 96 0.24 -1.80 -14.88
C THR A 96 0.53 -1.13 -13.53
N THR A 97 -0.31 -1.40 -12.52
CA THR A 97 -0.05 -0.97 -11.15
C THR A 97 1.16 -1.69 -10.54
N PRO A 98 1.97 -1.01 -9.70
CA PRO A 98 3.07 -1.66 -8.99
C PRO A 98 2.64 -2.86 -8.14
N ILE A 99 1.44 -2.82 -7.54
CA ILE A 99 0.93 -3.96 -6.76
C ILE A 99 0.66 -5.20 -7.62
N ALA A 100 0.08 -5.02 -8.82
CA ALA A 100 -0.13 -6.12 -9.76
C ALA A 100 1.21 -6.67 -10.28
N ALA A 101 2.19 -5.79 -10.51
CA ALA A 101 3.55 -6.20 -10.87
C ALA A 101 4.24 -7.02 -9.76
N LEU A 102 4.09 -6.62 -8.49
CA LEU A 102 4.60 -7.39 -7.35
C LEU A 102 3.98 -8.78 -7.27
N ARG A 103 2.66 -8.90 -7.44
CA ARG A 103 1.96 -10.21 -7.49
C ARG A 103 2.45 -11.10 -8.61
N ALA A 104 2.75 -10.51 -9.77
CA ALA A 104 3.37 -11.22 -10.89
C ALA A 104 4.87 -11.56 -10.68
N GLY A 105 5.41 -11.33 -9.48
CA GLY A 105 6.80 -11.63 -9.14
C GLY A 105 7.82 -10.62 -9.70
N ARG A 106 7.39 -9.50 -10.28
CA ARG A 106 8.26 -8.49 -10.91
C ARG A 106 8.91 -7.53 -9.90
N LYS A 107 9.41 -8.08 -8.78
CA LYS A 107 9.92 -7.31 -7.63
C LYS A 107 11.08 -6.37 -7.99
N ALA A 108 12.01 -6.83 -8.84
CA ALA A 108 13.18 -6.05 -9.24
C ALA A 108 12.80 -4.84 -10.11
N GLU A 109 11.85 -5.02 -11.04
CA GLU A 109 11.33 -3.96 -11.89
C GLU A 109 10.65 -2.87 -11.05
N VAL A 110 9.75 -3.27 -10.15
CA VAL A 110 9.04 -2.35 -9.26
C VAL A 110 10.01 -1.52 -8.42
N ARG A 111 11.01 -2.15 -7.81
CA ARG A 111 11.99 -1.44 -6.97
C ARG A 111 12.89 -0.51 -7.78
N ARG A 112 13.29 -0.90 -8.99
CA ARG A 112 14.08 -0.04 -9.88
C ARG A 112 13.33 1.24 -10.22
N ILE A 113 12.04 1.13 -10.52
CA ILE A 113 11.22 2.32 -10.81
C ILE A 113 11.03 3.14 -9.53
N ALA A 114 10.67 2.51 -8.41
CA ALA A 114 10.54 3.21 -7.13
C ALA A 114 11.80 4.02 -6.77
N GLN A 115 13.00 3.44 -6.96
CA GLN A 115 14.29 4.11 -6.72
C GLN A 115 14.52 5.35 -7.61
N SER A 116 13.86 5.43 -8.77
CA SER A 116 14.02 6.56 -9.69
C SER A 116 13.09 7.75 -9.40
N LEU A 117 12.18 7.64 -8.42
CA LEU A 117 11.14 8.64 -8.12
C LEU A 117 11.61 9.78 -7.19
N LEU A 118 12.82 10.32 -7.38
CA LEU A 118 13.38 11.41 -6.57
C LEU A 118 12.97 12.81 -7.06
#